data_AF-A0A1C6YQ35-F1
#
_entry.id   AF-A0A1C6YQ35-F1
#
_cell.length_a   1.000
_cell.length_b   1.000
_cell.length_c   1.000
_cell.angle_alpha   90.00
_cell.angle_beta   90.00
_cell.angle_gamma   90.00
#
_symmetry.space_group_name_H-M   'P 1'
#
loop_
_entity.id
_entity.type
_entity.pdbx_description
1 polymer ?
#
loop_
_entity_poly.entity_id
_entity_poly.type
_entity_poly.pdbx_seq_one_letter_code
_entity_poly.pdbx_strand_id
1 'polypeptide(L)'
;MIKDEDLSLESCKKLKELEEKINEKKTKNNKVKAEENNVKNFMKLKALEHALPQKLKKKMKSMKINNLNDLKKLTVTKKKFYVKILDQKDLKKKKKNKKQS
;
A
#
# COMPACT_ATOMS: atom_id res chain seq x y z
N MET A 1 -42.89 36.95 -24.30
CA MET A 1 -42.17 35.76 -24.80
C MET A 1 -40.86 35.68 -24.03
N ILE A 2 -40.68 34.63 -23.24
CA ILE A 2 -39.37 34.35 -22.64
C ILE A 2 -38.46 33.98 -23.82
N LYS A 3 -37.33 34.68 -23.96
CA LYS A 3 -36.42 34.47 -25.09
C LYS A 3 -35.75 33.11 -24.89
N ASP A 4 -35.88 32.21 -25.86
CA ASP A 4 -35.30 30.85 -25.81
C ASP A 4 -33.77 30.86 -25.60
N GLU A 5 -33.10 31.96 -25.94
CA GLU A 5 -31.68 32.20 -25.70
C GLU A 5 -31.32 32.25 -24.19
N ASP A 6 -32.18 32.80 -23.34
CA ASP A 6 -31.95 32.89 -21.89
C ASP A 6 -32.10 31.51 -21.22
N LEU A 7 -33.04 30.69 -21.70
CA LEU A 7 -33.23 29.30 -21.26
C LEU A 7 -32.02 28.40 -21.61
N SER A 8 -31.41 28.64 -22.76
CA SER A 8 -30.22 27.91 -23.22
C SER A 8 -28.99 28.25 -22.37
N LEU A 9 -28.79 29.53 -22.05
CA LEU A 9 -27.68 30.00 -21.21
C LEU A 9 -27.80 29.50 -19.76
N GLU A 10 -29.01 29.49 -19.21
CA GLU A 10 -29.27 29.00 -17.85
C GLU A 10 -29.09 27.47 -17.77
N SER A 11 -29.49 26.74 -18.81
CA SER A 11 -29.22 25.30 -18.94
C SER A 11 -27.72 25.01 -19.02
N CYS A 12 -26.97 25.79 -19.80
CA CYS A 12 -25.51 25.66 -19.90
C CYS A 12 -24.79 25.88 -18.56
N LYS A 13 -25.21 26.89 -17.78
CA LYS A 13 -24.68 27.14 -16.43
C LYS A 13 -24.95 25.96 -15.49
N LYS A 14 -26.17 25.42 -15.53
CA LYS A 14 -26.58 24.28 -14.70
C LYS A 14 -25.81 23.00 -15.05
N LEU A 15 -25.53 22.76 -16.33
CA LEU A 15 -24.71 21.63 -16.77
C LEU A 15 -23.27 21.76 -16.26
N LYS A 16 -22.68 22.95 -16.36
CA LYS A 16 -21.31 23.20 -15.86
C LYS A 16 -21.19 23.00 -14.35
N GLU A 17 -22.17 23.47 -13.57
CA GLU A 17 -22.22 23.22 -12.13
C GLU A 17 -22.37 21.73 -11.78
N LEU A 18 -23.12 20.97 -12.57
CA LEU A 18 -23.28 19.53 -12.38
C LEU A 18 -21.98 18.78 -12.69
N GLU A 19 -21.27 19.17 -13.75
CA GLU A 19 -19.95 18.63 -14.08
C GLU A 19 -18.94 18.89 -12.95
N GLU A 20 -18.87 20.11 -12.43
CA GLU A 20 -18.00 20.47 -11.30
C GLU A 20 -18.35 19.65 -10.04
N LYS A 21 -19.64 19.53 -9.69
CA LYS A 21 -20.11 18.70 -8.57
C LYS A 21 -19.77 17.21 -8.75
N ILE A 22 -19.86 16.68 -9.96
CA ILE A 22 -19.48 15.29 -10.27
C ILE A 22 -17.97 15.10 -10.14
N ASN A 23 -17.18 16.05 -10.65
CA ASN A 23 -15.73 15.98 -10.58
C ASN A 23 -15.25 16.04 -9.13
N GLU A 24 -15.79 16.96 -8.32
CA GLU A 24 -15.48 17.01 -6.89
C GLU A 24 -15.82 15.72 -6.15
N LYS A 25 -16.99 15.12 -6.43
CA LYS A 25 -17.39 13.83 -5.82
C LYS A 25 -16.43 12.71 -6.19
N LYS A 26 -15.97 12.65 -7.45
CA LYS A 26 -14.97 11.66 -7.90
C LYS A 26 -13.63 11.85 -7.17
N THR A 27 -13.16 13.08 -7.04
CA THR A 27 -11.89 13.39 -6.35
C THR A 27 -11.95 13.06 -4.86
N LYS A 28 -13.06 13.38 -4.20
CA LYS A 28 -13.32 13.04 -2.79
C LYS A 28 -13.36 11.52 -2.59
N ASN A 29 -14.07 10.78 -3.44
CA ASN A 29 -14.13 9.31 -3.36
C ASN A 29 -12.77 8.62 -3.58
N ASN A 30 -11.95 9.13 -4.49
CA ASN A 30 -10.61 8.59 -4.72
C ASN A 30 -9.67 8.84 -3.54
N LYS A 31 -9.78 10.00 -2.87
CA LYS A 31 -9.05 10.27 -1.62
C LYS A 31 -9.46 9.30 -0.51
N VAL A 32 -10.75 9.09 -0.29
CA VAL A 32 -11.26 8.14 0.72
C VAL A 32 -10.76 6.72 0.46
N LYS A 33 -10.80 6.25 -0.80
CA LYS A 33 -10.25 4.93 -1.17
C LYS A 33 -8.73 4.82 -0.94
N ALA A 34 -7.98 5.90 -1.16
CA ALA A 34 -6.54 5.91 -0.90
C ALA A 34 -6.24 5.85 0.61
N GLU A 35 -7.03 6.56 1.43
CA GLU A 35 -6.93 6.55 2.89
C GLU A 35 -7.29 5.18 3.48
N GLU A 36 -8.39 4.55 3.04
CA GLU A 36 -8.75 3.19 3.45
C GLU A 36 -7.66 2.17 3.12
N ASN A 37 -7.05 2.29 1.93
CA ASN A 37 -5.95 1.44 1.54
C ASN A 37 -4.70 1.66 2.40
N ASN A 38 -4.43 2.90 2.82
CA ASN A 38 -3.33 3.19 3.74
C ASN A 38 -3.53 2.56 5.12
N VAL A 39 -4.74 2.62 5.69
CA VAL A 39 -5.05 1.99 6.98
C VAL A 39 -4.92 0.47 6.88
N LYS A 40 -5.49 -0.15 5.83
CA LYS A 40 -5.37 -1.60 5.59
C LYS A 40 -3.90 -2.01 5.41
N ASN A 41 -3.10 -1.21 4.71
CA ASN A 41 -1.68 -1.48 4.51
C ASN A 41 -0.87 -1.34 5.82
N PHE A 42 -1.19 -0.37 6.66
CA PHE A 42 -0.57 -0.23 7.97
C PHE A 42 -0.85 -1.43 8.87
N MET A 43 -2.10 -1.89 8.91
CA MET A 43 -2.49 -3.08 9.70
C MET A 43 -1.77 -4.35 9.21
N LYS A 44 -1.68 -4.54 7.90
CA LYS A 44 -0.90 -5.65 7.31
C LYS A 44 0.58 -5.59 7.69
N LEU A 45 1.18 -4.39 7.65
CA LEU A 45 2.58 -4.21 8.04
C LEU A 45 2.79 -4.56 9.52
N LYS A 46 1.88 -4.15 10.40
CA LYS A 46 1.99 -4.44 11.84
C LYS A 46 1.82 -5.92 12.14
N ALA A 47 0.83 -6.58 11.52
CA ALA A 47 0.66 -8.03 11.61
C ALA A 47 1.94 -8.77 11.18
N LEU A 48 2.54 -8.36 10.06
CA LEU A 48 3.81 -8.90 9.59
C LEU A 48 4.95 -8.61 10.58
N GLU A 49 5.05 -7.39 11.10
CA GLU A 49 6.06 -7.03 12.11
C GLU A 49 5.96 -7.97 13.31
N HIS A 50 4.77 -8.24 13.85
CA HIS A 50 4.59 -9.15 14.99
C HIS A 50 5.09 -10.57 14.73
N ALA A 51 4.83 -11.11 13.53
CA ALA A 51 5.24 -12.45 13.13
C ALA A 51 6.77 -12.60 12.90
N LEU A 52 7.50 -11.49 12.76
CA LEU A 52 8.93 -11.53 12.48
C LEU A 52 9.78 -11.70 13.76
N PRO A 53 10.94 -12.40 13.66
CA PRO A 53 11.93 -12.47 14.74
C PRO A 53 12.42 -11.10 15.22
N GLN A 54 12.79 -11.00 16.50
CA GLN A 54 13.23 -9.74 17.13
C GLN A 54 14.42 -9.07 16.41
N LYS A 55 15.33 -9.87 15.84
CA LYS A 55 16.45 -9.36 15.03
C LYS A 55 15.98 -8.60 13.80
N LEU A 56 14.94 -9.10 13.11
CA LEU A 56 14.38 -8.44 11.93
C LEU A 56 13.56 -7.21 12.31
N LYS A 57 12.78 -7.27 13.40
CA LYS A 57 12.06 -6.10 13.96
C LYS A 57 13.00 -4.92 14.23
N LYS A 58 14.13 -5.17 14.90
CA LYS A 58 15.16 -4.15 15.17
C LYS A 58 15.73 -3.54 13.88
N LYS A 59 15.98 -4.39 12.87
CA LYS A 59 16.49 -3.94 11.56
C LYS A 59 15.47 -3.10 10.79
N MET A 60 14.19 -3.47 10.83
CA MET A 60 13.12 -2.67 10.20
C MET A 60 12.99 -1.30 10.86
N LYS A 61 13.09 -1.23 12.20
CA LYS A 61 13.07 0.04 12.94
C LYS A 61 14.28 0.92 12.61
N SER A 62 15.50 0.36 12.56
CA SER A 62 16.69 1.12 12.20
C SER A 62 16.63 1.65 10.76
N MET A 63 15.95 0.94 9.86
CA MET A 63 15.78 1.34 8.46
C MET A 63 14.58 2.26 8.22
N LYS A 64 13.86 2.66 9.28
CA LYS A 64 12.68 3.55 9.21
C LYS A 64 11.62 3.06 8.21
N ILE A 65 11.24 1.78 8.33
CA ILE A 65 10.19 1.16 7.49
C ILE A 65 8.84 1.39 8.16
N ASN A 66 8.05 2.31 7.61
CA ASN A 66 6.78 2.73 8.22
C ASN A 66 5.55 2.30 7.41
N ASN A 67 5.75 1.97 6.13
CA ASN A 67 4.70 1.49 5.25
C ASN A 67 5.13 0.25 4.46
N LEU A 68 4.16 -0.35 3.75
CA LEU A 68 4.39 -1.58 2.98
C LEU A 68 5.40 -1.37 1.82
N ASN A 69 5.45 -0.17 1.25
CA ASN A 69 6.38 0.19 0.18
C ASN A 69 7.83 0.29 0.66
N ASP A 70 8.05 0.70 1.91
CA ASP A 70 9.35 0.82 2.54
C ASP A 70 10.04 -0.54 2.74
N LEU A 71 9.29 -1.66 2.72
CA LEU A 71 9.90 -3.00 2.75
C LEU A 71 10.88 -3.22 1.59
N LYS A 72 10.74 -2.51 0.46
CA LYS A 72 11.73 -2.54 -0.63
C LYS A 72 13.13 -2.14 -0.15
N LYS A 73 13.25 -1.28 0.88
CA LYS A 73 14.55 -0.90 1.46
C LYS A 73 15.30 -2.13 2.00
N LEU A 74 14.59 -3.16 2.48
CA LEU A 74 15.19 -4.40 2.98
C LEU A 74 15.91 -5.20 1.88
N THR A 75 15.43 -5.12 0.63
CA THR A 75 16.02 -5.84 -0.51
C THR A 75 17.12 -5.03 -1.20
N VAL A 76 17.02 -3.69 -1.18
CA VAL A 76 17.96 -2.78 -1.84
C VAL A 76 19.30 -2.66 -1.11
N THR A 77 19.37 -3.06 0.17
CA THR A 77 20.52 -2.70 1.02
C THR A 77 21.83 -3.45 0.75
N LYS A 78 21.92 -4.52 -0.06
CA LYS A 78 23.22 -5.04 -0.52
C LYS A 78 23.14 -5.80 -1.86
N LYS A 79 24.16 -5.59 -2.70
CA LYS A 79 24.53 -6.36 -3.91
C LYS A 79 24.13 -7.85 -3.80
N LYS A 80 23.30 -8.35 -4.72
CA LYS A 80 22.94 -9.77 -4.94
C LYS A 80 22.84 -10.63 -3.65
N PHE A 81 21.84 -10.38 -2.81
CA PHE A 81 21.41 -11.39 -1.83
C PHE A 81 20.07 -11.96 -2.26
N TYR A 82 20.10 -13.11 -2.93
CA TYR A 82 18.92 -13.94 -3.09
C TYR A 82 18.43 -14.32 -1.69
N VAL A 83 17.23 -13.85 -1.31
CA VAL A 83 16.52 -14.45 -0.19
C VAL A 83 16.12 -15.84 -0.65
N LYS A 84 16.98 -16.84 -0.40
CA LYS A 84 16.64 -18.23 -0.64
C LYS A 84 15.53 -18.56 0.35
N ILE A 85 14.29 -18.59 -0.14
CA ILE A 85 13.17 -19.14 0.61
C ILE A 85 13.53 -20.61 0.86
N LEU A 86 13.83 -20.95 2.12
CA LEU A 86 14.20 -22.30 2.49
C LEU A 86 12.96 -23.18 2.38
N ASP A 87 12.95 -24.09 1.43
CA ASP A 87 11.93 -25.11 1.33
C ASP A 87 12.00 -26.08 2.51
N GLN A 88 10.90 -26.77 2.79
CA GLN A 88 10.85 -27.81 3.84
C GLN A 88 11.97 -28.86 3.71
N LYS A 89 12.46 -29.11 2.49
CA LYS A 89 13.58 -30.03 2.21
C LYS A 89 14.90 -29.53 2.83
N ASP A 90 15.15 -28.22 2.78
CA ASP A 90 16.35 -27.60 3.33
C ASP A 90 16.31 -27.57 4.87
N LEU A 91 15.11 -27.37 5.44
CA LEU A 91 14.89 -27.45 6.90
C LEU A 91 15.15 -28.86 7.45
N LYS A 92 14.75 -29.90 6.71
CA LYS A 92 14.98 -31.31 7.08
C LYS A 92 16.47 -31.67 7.10
N LYS A 93 17.26 -31.19 6.13
CA LYS A 93 18.72 -31.40 6.09
C LYS A 93 19.42 -30.77 7.30
N LYS A 94 19.03 -29.55 7.69
CA LYS A 94 19.63 -28.85 8.83
C LYS A 94 19.38 -29.56 10.17
N LYS A 95 18.22 -30.21 10.34
CA LYS A 95 17.91 -31.03 11.53
C LYS A 95 18.74 -32.31 11.61
N LYS A 96 19.11 -32.92 10.47
CA LYS A 96 19.97 -34.12 10.46
C LYS A 96 21.40 -33.79 10.89
N ASN A 97 21.99 -32.73 10.36
CA ASN A 97 23.37 -32.36 10.71
C ASN A 97 23.53 -31.97 12.19
N LYS A 98 22.50 -31.42 12.82
CA LYS A 98 22.52 -31.07 14.25
C LYS A 98 22.46 -32.29 15.20
N LYS A 99 22.06 -33.46 14.69
CA LYS A 99 22.06 -34.72 15.46
C LYS A 99 23.37 -35.51 15.33
N GLN A 100 24.27 -35.07 14.44
CA GLN A 100 25.55 -35.74 14.16
C GLN A 100 26.76 -34.92 14.66
N SER A 101 26.53 -33.85 15.43
CA SER A 101 27.56 -33.08 16.14
C SER A 101 27.33 -33.16 17.64
#